data_AF-A0A920QVM0-F1
#
_entry.id   AF-A0A920QVM0-F1
#
_cell.length_a   1.000
_cell.length_b   1.000
_cell.length_c   1.000
_cell.angle_alpha   90.00
_cell.angle_beta   90.00
_cell.angle_gamma   90.00
#
_symmetry.space_group_name_H-M   'P 1'
#
loop_
_entity.id
_entity.type
_entity.pdbx_description
1 polymer ?
#
loop_
_entity_poly.entity_id
_entity_poly.type
_entity_poly.pdbx_seq_one_letter_code
_entity_poly.pdbx_strand_id
1 'polypeptide(L)' 'MDVGGGLGVNYDEDGCDNDGGVNYSMQEYANAIVETVKEVCDGQGVRLPVLITESGRAITAHHSIPIVLSWASGAE' A
#
# COMPACT_ATOMS: atom_id res chain seq x y z
N MET A 1 -12.62 14.39 -0.92
CA MET A 1 -12.72 13.43 0.19
C MET A 1 -11.37 12.80 0.35
N ASP A 2 -10.83 12.84 1.56
CA ASP A 2 -9.56 12.21 1.89
C ASP A 2 -9.83 10.82 2.47
N VAL A 3 -9.14 9.80 1.98
CA VAL A 3 -9.24 8.41 2.44
C VAL A 3 -8.09 8.02 3.37
N GLY A 4 -7.16 8.96 3.62
CA GLY A 4 -5.97 8.75 4.44
C GLY A 4 -4.98 7.77 3.79
N GLY A 5 -4.08 7.27 4.62
CA GLY A 5 -3.12 6.23 4.23
C GLY A 5 -3.71 4.82 4.31
N GLY A 6 -2.85 3.84 4.58
CA GLY A 6 -3.28 2.45 4.79
C GLY A 6 -3.15 1.53 3.57
N LEU A 7 -2.77 2.06 2.40
CA LEU A 7 -2.25 1.23 1.30
C LEU A 7 -0.96 0.55 1.78
N GLY A 8 -1.03 -0.76 1.98
CA GLY A 8 0.10 -1.55 2.48
C GLY A 8 1.06 -2.00 1.38
N VAL A 9 2.15 -2.62 1.82
CA VAL A 9 3.27 -3.05 0.98
C VAL A 9 3.62 -4.48 1.38
N ASN A 10 3.79 -5.34 0.39
CA ASN A 10 4.35 -6.67 0.59
C ASN A 10 5.86 -6.57 0.66
N TYR A 11 6.43 -6.84 1.85
CA TYR A 11 7.87 -6.83 2.08
C TYR A 11 8.53 -8.19 1.83
N ASP A 12 7.74 -9.25 1.88
CA ASP A 12 8.21 -10.62 1.66
C ASP A 12 7.83 -11.11 0.26
N GLU A 13 8.61 -12.07 -0.24
CA GLU A 13 8.57 -12.53 -1.63
C GLU A 13 7.36 -13.43 -1.94
N ASP A 14 6.76 -14.07 -0.93
CA ASP A 14 5.74 -15.11 -1.14
C ASP A 14 4.30 -14.59 -1.32
N GLY A 15 4.06 -13.30 -1.07
CA GLY A 15 2.75 -12.67 -1.28
C GLY A 15 1.65 -13.17 -0.34
N CYS A 16 0.99 -12.22 0.33
CA CYS A 16 -0.38 -12.37 0.79
C CYS A 16 -0.69 -13.57 1.71
N ASP A 17 0.07 -13.87 2.78
CA ASP A 17 -0.41 -14.72 3.91
C ASP A 17 0.54 -14.79 5.12
N ASN A 18 1.40 -13.79 5.30
CA ASN A 18 2.32 -13.67 6.43
C ASN A 18 1.94 -12.51 7.35
N ASP A 19 2.46 -12.54 8.58
CA ASP A 19 2.15 -11.61 9.68
C ASP A 19 2.53 -10.12 9.40
N GLY A 20 3.05 -9.82 8.20
CA GLY A 20 3.48 -8.47 7.79
C GLY A 20 3.11 -8.05 6.35
N GLY A 21 2.35 -8.86 5.60
CA GLY A 21 1.94 -8.58 4.22
C GLY A 21 0.52 -8.01 4.09
N VAL A 22 0.14 -7.70 2.85
CA VAL A 22 -1.24 -7.39 2.43
C VAL A 22 -1.77 -8.46 1.49
N ASN A 23 -3.06 -8.76 1.59
CA ASN A 23 -3.76 -9.74 0.76
C ASN A 23 -4.55 -9.11 -0.40
N TYR A 24 -4.14 -7.93 -0.85
CA TYR A 24 -4.77 -7.19 -1.93
C TYR A 24 -3.72 -6.50 -2.80
N SER A 25 -4.06 -6.32 -4.07
CA SER A 25 -3.31 -5.50 -5.01
C SER A 25 -3.67 -4.01 -4.88
N MET A 26 -2.81 -3.14 -5.42
CA MET A 26 -3.10 -1.70 -5.50
C MET A 26 -4.40 -1.41 -6.26
N GLN A 27 -4.70 -2.19 -7.29
CA GLN A 27 -5.93 -2.02 -8.06
C GLN A 27 -7.17 -2.42 -7.26
N GLU A 28 -7.11 -3.51 -6.48
CA GLU A 28 -8.21 -3.91 -5.60
C GLU A 28 -8.47 -2.87 -4.51
N TYR A 29 -7.42 -2.31 -3.90
CA TYR A 29 -7.53 -1.19 -2.97
C TYR A 29 -8.23 0.02 -3.61
N ALA A 30 -7.79 0.43 -4.82
CA ALA A 30 -8.38 1.56 -5.52
C ALA A 30 -9.85 1.30 -5.90
N ASN A 31 -10.16 0.11 -6.40
CA ASN A 31 -11.52 -0.28 -6.79
C ASN A 31 -12.46 -0.25 -5.59
N ALA A 32 -12.06 -0.84 -4.45
CA ALA A 32 -12.89 -0.88 -3.25
C ALA A 32 -13.29 0.53 -2.79
N ILE A 33 -12.35 1.48 -2.81
CA ILE A 33 -12.63 2.88 -2.44
C ILE A 33 -13.55 3.56 -3.45
N VAL A 34 -13.22 3.47 -4.75
CA VAL A 34 -13.97 4.15 -5.81
C VAL A 34 -15.41 3.63 -5.88
N GLU A 35 -15.59 2.31 -5.81
CA GLU A 35 -16.90 1.66 -5.86
C GLU A 35 -17.76 2.07 -4.66
N THR A 36 -17.23 1.95 -3.45
CA THR A 36 -17.95 2.33 -2.22
C THR A 36 -18.39 3.80 -2.24
N VAL A 37 -17.49 4.71 -2.65
CA VAL A 37 -17.83 6.14 -2.73
C VAL A 37 -18.88 6.39 -3.82
N LYS A 38 -18.76 5.72 -4.96
CA LYS A 38 -19.69 5.86 -6.08
C LYS A 38 -21.10 5.41 -5.71
N GLU A 39 -21.24 4.24 -5.09
CA GLU A 39 -22.53 3.71 -4.65
C GLU A 39 -23.26 4.68 -3.71
N VAL A 40 -22.54 5.24 -2.73
CA VAL A 40 -23.12 6.20 -1.79
C VAL A 40 -23.50 7.50 -2.49
N CYS A 41 -22.64 8.04 -3.37
CA CYS A 41 -22.92 9.29 -4.07
C CYS A 41 -24.10 9.16 -5.04
N ASP A 42 -24.16 8.07 -5.80
CA ASP A 42 -25.25 7.78 -6.73
C ASP A 42 -26.57 7.59 -5.96
N GLY A 43 -26.55 6.89 -4.82
CA GLY A 43 -27.72 6.69 -3.96
C GLY A 43 -28.25 7.96 -3.29
N GLN A 44 -27.39 8.97 -3.09
CA GLN A 44 -27.77 10.28 -2.54
C GLN A 44 -27.97 11.36 -3.62
N GLY A 45 -27.71 11.05 -4.89
CA GLY A 45 -27.80 12.00 -6.00
C GLY A 45 -26.81 13.17 -5.89
N VAL A 46 -25.66 12.97 -5.22
CA VAL A 46 -24.64 14.00 -5.03
C VAL A 46 -23.51 13.83 -6.04
N ARG A 47 -22.80 14.93 -6.34
CA ARG A 47 -21.63 14.88 -7.24
C ARG A 47 -20.51 14.06 -6.61
N LEU A 48 -19.88 13.20 -7.41
CA LEU A 48 -18.68 12.48 -7.02
C LEU A 48 -17.56 13.45 -6.58
N PRO A 49 -17.00 13.27 -5.37
CA PRO A 49 -15.90 14.10 -4.90
C PRO A 49 -14.59 13.69 -5.59
N VAL A 50 -13.61 14.60 -5.58
CA VAL A 50 -12.21 14.24 -5.82
C VAL A 50 -11.72 13.39 -4.65
N LEU A 51 -11.06 12.29 -4.94
CA LEU A 51 -10.46 11.39 -3.95
C LEU A 51 -8.97 11.71 -3.80
N ILE A 52 -8.50 11.73 -2.55
CA ILE A 52 -7.10 11.95 -2.17
C ILE A 52 -6.71 10.83 -1.21
N THR A 53 -5.50 10.28 -1.34
CA THR A 53 -4.92 9.28 -0.43
C THR A 53 -3.56 9.74 0.10
N GLU A 54 -3.28 9.44 1.36
CA GLU A 54 -2.04 9.73 2.07
C GLU A 54 -1.15 8.47 2.16
N SER A 55 -1.03 7.75 1.05
CA SER A 55 -0.35 6.45 0.94
C SER A 55 1.19 6.56 0.96
N GLY A 56 1.75 7.25 1.96
CA GLY A 56 3.19 7.55 2.04
C GLY A 56 4.07 6.29 2.05
N ARG A 57 3.72 5.29 2.86
CA ARG A 57 4.47 4.02 2.92
C ARG A 57 4.53 3.32 1.57
N ALA A 58 3.43 3.29 0.83
CA ALA A 58 3.38 2.65 -0.48
C ALA A 58 4.33 3.31 -1.48
N ILE A 59 4.57 4.62 -1.35
CA ILE A 59 5.48 5.37 -2.22
C ILE A 59 6.94 5.20 -1.77
N THR A 60 7.21 5.18 -0.46
CA THR A 60 8.58 5.23 0.05
C THR A 60 9.16 3.85 0.40
N ALA A 61 8.38 2.77 0.46
CA ALA A 61 8.91 1.49 0.98
C ALA A 61 10.12 0.95 0.21
N HIS A 62 10.12 1.06 -1.13
CA HIS A 62 11.15 0.44 -1.98
C HIS A 62 12.22 1.42 -2.50
N HIS A 63 12.21 2.68 -2.04
CA HIS A 63 13.10 3.71 -2.61
C HIS A 63 14.54 3.65 -2.08
N SER A 64 14.82 2.85 -1.04
CA SER A 64 16.12 2.80 -0.37
C SER A 64 16.50 1.37 0.00
N ILE A 65 17.76 0.98 -0.26
CA ILE A 65 18.31 -0.32 0.09
C ILE A 65 19.58 -0.12 0.94
N PRO A 66 19.61 -0.57 2.20
CA PRO A 66 20.83 -0.52 3.00
C PRO A 66 21.81 -1.62 2.55
N ILE A 67 23.09 -1.27 2.40
CA ILE A 67 24.16 -2.19 2.05
C ILE A 67 25.13 -2.29 3.22
N VAL A 68 25.41 -3.52 3.68
CA VAL A 68 26.36 -3.79 4.78
C VAL A 68 27.47 -4.71 4.26
N LEU A 69 28.73 -4.29 4.47
CA LEU A 69 29.88 -5.12 4.14
C LEU A 69 30.13 -6.12 5.28
N SER A 70 30.18 -7.41 4.95
CA SER A 70 30.62 -8.46 5.87
C SER A 70 32.01 -8.93 5.46
N TRP A 71 32.94 -8.94 6.42
CA TRP A 71 34.27 -9.54 6.27
C TRP A 71 34.49 -10.55 7.40
N ALA A 72 35.00 -11.72 7.04
CA ALA A 72 35.48 -12.70 8.00
C ALA A 72 37.00 -12.57 8.11
N SER A 73 37.52 -12.31 9.31
CA SER A 73 38.93 -12.53 9.60
C SER A 73 39.21 -14.03 9.50
N GLY A 74 40.01 -14.44 8.52
CA GLY A 74 40.62 -15.77 8.56
C GLY A 74 41.43 -15.87 9.84
N ALA A 75 40.96 -16.67 10.78
CA ALA A 75 41.79 -17.13 11.89
C ALA A 75 42.88 -18.04 11.29
N GLU A 76 44.14 -17.70 11.56
CA GLU A 76 45.25 -18.65 11.45
C GLU A 76 45.04 -19.83 12.40
#